data_AF-A0A7X7BZ03-F1
#
_entry.id   AF-A0A7X7BZ03-F1
#
_cell.length_a   1.000
_cell.length_b   1.000
_cell.length_c   1.000
_cell.angle_alpha   90.00
_cell.angle_beta   90.00
_cell.angle_gamma   90.00
#
_symmetry.space_group_name_H-M   'P 1'
#
loop_
_entity.id
_entity.type
_entity.pdbx_description
1 polymer ?
#
loop_
_entity_poly.entity_id
_entity_poly.type
_entity_poly.pdbx_seq_one_letter_code
_entity_poly.pdbx_strand_id
1 'polypeptide(L)'
;MSLLSASLVAVLVFGLFTQDSSGSAMTFSPRDMQHNMFFVAIFSLIMVSLAFAVVHDFRHFSWKKLPVGFIHLSMFILISASIFGGSEKEKVEVNLAVNSPVMHPQLPFSLELQSVEEQDYPRGAVSSVLIVADESGSKQFLTEVNHPAYHQGWYLYQINYDSQTGSSGIDVIKDRFYLFACFALWTMLLAAAAFLFLSLFQNKTKFPKGPVSIFSAIYIAFICVNFIAPNFFNADRVAVLHSPWFTPHIVAYMAAYSLLGVALICAIFLKDNKIERCDLLVKMGYAFMTMGICMGALWAKVAWGDYWSWDPKETWAFATMLAFALYIHLRHYYPHKHKLALVLLAVAFILLNICWWGINYLPSAQGASIHLY
;
A
#
# COMPACT_ATOMS: atom_id res chain seq x y z
N MET A 1 20.39 -6.22 -10.87
CA MET A 1 19.73 -7.54 -10.71
C MET A 1 20.13 -8.23 -9.41
N SER A 2 21.43 -8.43 -9.13
CA SER A 2 21.89 -9.05 -7.87
C SER A 2 21.38 -8.33 -6.60
N LEU A 3 21.46 -6.99 -6.57
CA LEU A 3 20.93 -6.19 -5.46
C LEU A 3 19.43 -6.37 -5.29
N LEU A 4 18.65 -6.28 -6.38
CA LEU A 4 17.19 -6.49 -6.34
C LEU A 4 16.80 -7.88 -5.81
N SER A 5 17.55 -8.92 -6.19
CA SER A 5 17.35 -10.27 -5.65
C SER A 5 17.68 -10.36 -4.16
N ALA A 6 18.78 -9.74 -3.72
CA ALA A 6 19.15 -9.68 -2.30
C ALA A 6 18.09 -8.92 -1.47
N SER A 7 17.58 -7.81 -2.00
CA SER A 7 16.48 -7.04 -1.42
C SER A 7 15.21 -7.86 -1.26
N LEU A 8 14.83 -8.64 -2.29
CA LEU A 8 13.67 -9.53 -2.19
C LEU A 8 13.85 -10.57 -1.08
N VAL A 9 15.00 -11.24 -1.03
CA VAL A 9 15.30 -12.23 0.01
C VAL A 9 15.22 -11.60 1.40
N ALA A 10 15.80 -10.42 1.56
CA ALA A 10 15.75 -9.69 2.82
C ALA A 10 14.32 -9.34 3.27
N VAL A 11 13.47 -8.83 2.37
CA VAL A 11 12.07 -8.52 2.68
C VAL A 11 11.29 -9.80 3.03
N LEU A 12 11.55 -10.92 2.34
CA LEU A 12 10.91 -12.20 2.66
C LEU A 12 11.28 -12.70 4.05
N VAL A 13 12.55 -12.55 4.45
CA VAL A 13 13.00 -12.86 5.80
C VAL A 13 12.18 -12.05 6.80
N PHE A 14 12.05 -10.74 6.62
CA PHE A 14 11.24 -9.90 7.52
C PHE A 14 9.75 -10.28 7.56
N GLY A 15 9.15 -10.66 6.43
CA GLY A 15 7.74 -11.08 6.37
C GLY A 15 7.42 -12.39 7.10
N LEU A 16 8.43 -13.20 7.42
CA LEU A 16 8.28 -14.49 8.10
C LEU A 16 8.38 -14.41 9.63
N PHE A 17 8.88 -13.31 10.20
CA PHE A 17 9.07 -13.18 11.65
C PHE A 17 7.97 -12.31 12.30
N THR A 18 7.56 -12.69 13.51
CA THR A 18 6.56 -11.99 14.32
C THR A 18 7.03 -10.63 14.79
N GLN A 19 6.13 -9.65 14.69
CA GLN A 19 6.33 -8.29 15.21
C GLN A 19 5.69 -8.22 16.60
N ASP A 20 6.50 -8.28 17.67
CA ASP A 20 6.03 -8.16 19.05
C ASP A 20 6.52 -6.84 19.67
N SER A 21 5.71 -6.17 20.49
CA SER A 21 5.95 -4.79 20.94
C SER A 21 6.99 -4.60 22.06
N SER A 22 7.67 -5.63 22.58
CA SER A 22 8.17 -5.62 23.97
C SER A 22 9.68 -5.84 24.31
N GLY A 23 10.73 -5.68 23.46
CA GLY A 23 12.08 -5.60 24.11
C GLY A 23 13.46 -5.53 23.41
N SER A 24 14.22 -4.44 23.49
CA SER A 24 15.68 -4.31 23.18
C SER A 24 16.21 -4.40 21.72
N ALA A 25 17.11 -3.47 21.35
CA ALA A 25 17.51 -3.14 19.98
C ALA A 25 18.50 -4.10 19.26
N MET A 26 18.93 -5.18 19.92
CA MET A 26 20.07 -6.01 19.47
C MET A 26 19.74 -7.49 19.24
N THR A 27 18.46 -7.84 19.20
CA THR A 27 17.97 -9.18 18.88
C THR A 27 17.42 -9.23 17.46
N PHE A 28 17.49 -10.39 16.79
CA PHE A 28 16.80 -10.69 15.52
C PHE A 28 15.27 -10.73 15.73
N SER A 29 14.72 -9.61 16.17
CA SER A 29 13.32 -9.39 16.53
C SER A 29 12.86 -8.21 15.69
N PRO A 30 11.91 -8.40 14.75
CA PRO A 30 11.34 -7.32 13.94
C PRO A 30 10.42 -6.45 14.79
N ARG A 31 11.00 -5.72 15.74
CA ARG A 31 10.35 -4.58 16.38
C ARG A 31 10.48 -3.38 15.48
N ASP A 32 9.36 -2.70 15.28
CA ASP A 32 9.21 -1.47 14.51
C ASP A 32 10.25 -1.37 13.39
N MET A 33 9.95 -2.01 12.25
CA MET A 33 10.91 -2.27 11.17
C MET A 33 11.76 -1.04 10.83
N GLN A 34 11.18 0.16 10.93
CA GLN A 34 11.83 1.44 10.64
C GLN A 34 13.04 1.73 11.55
N HIS A 35 13.07 1.16 12.77
CA HIS A 35 14.15 1.29 13.74
C HIS A 35 15.12 0.09 13.75
N ASN A 36 14.82 -0.99 13.00
CA ASN A 36 15.69 -2.16 12.92
C ASN A 36 16.90 -1.88 12.00
N MET A 37 18.12 -2.00 12.53
CA MET A 37 19.34 -1.68 11.78
C MET A 37 19.53 -2.51 10.51
N PHE A 38 19.11 -3.78 10.49
CA PHE A 38 19.17 -4.61 9.28
C PHE A 38 18.18 -4.13 8.22
N PHE A 39 16.97 -3.76 8.66
CA PHE A 39 15.97 -3.17 7.78
C PHE A 39 16.50 -1.86 7.17
N VAL A 40 16.97 -0.94 8.01
CA VAL A 40 17.55 0.34 7.57
C VAL A 40 18.71 0.12 6.61
N ALA A 41 19.62 -0.82 6.87
CA ALA A 41 20.75 -1.11 6.00
C ALA A 41 20.31 -1.63 4.62
N ILE A 42 19.38 -2.60 4.59
CA ILE A 42 18.86 -3.17 3.34
C ILE A 42 18.08 -2.13 2.54
N PHE A 43 17.24 -1.34 3.20
CA PHE A 43 16.45 -0.29 2.55
C PHE A 43 17.33 0.87 2.07
N SER A 44 18.42 1.18 2.78
CA SER A 44 19.43 2.12 2.30
C SER A 44 20.13 1.62 1.04
N LEU A 45 20.44 0.32 0.95
CA LEU A 45 20.98 -0.26 -0.28
C LEU A 45 19.98 -0.21 -1.45
N ILE A 46 18.69 -0.49 -1.18
CA ILE A 46 17.61 -0.33 -2.17
C ILE A 46 17.53 1.13 -2.62
N MET A 47 17.53 2.08 -1.69
CA MET A 47 17.47 3.52 -1.94
C MET A 47 18.63 3.98 -2.84
N VAL A 48 19.87 3.59 -2.52
CA VAL A 48 21.05 3.91 -3.32
C VAL A 48 20.95 3.30 -4.72
N SER A 49 20.53 2.03 -4.84
CA SER A 49 20.31 1.39 -6.13
C SER A 49 19.25 2.11 -6.97
N LEU A 50 18.16 2.56 -6.34
CA LEU A 50 17.11 3.34 -7.01
C LEU A 50 17.64 4.71 -7.44
N ALA A 51 18.45 5.39 -6.62
CA ALA A 51 19.08 6.66 -6.98
C ALA A 51 19.93 6.52 -8.25
N PHE A 52 20.76 5.47 -8.35
CA PHE A 52 21.52 5.19 -9.57
C PHE A 52 20.60 4.92 -10.78
N ALA A 53 19.52 4.15 -10.60
CA ALA A 53 18.55 3.88 -11.66
C ALA A 53 17.86 5.16 -12.16
N VAL A 54 17.45 6.04 -11.24
CA VAL A 54 16.87 7.35 -11.55
C VAL A 54 17.85 8.19 -12.35
N VAL A 55 19.09 8.36 -11.88
CA VAL A 55 20.12 9.12 -12.61
C VAL A 55 20.37 8.55 -14.01
N HIS A 56 20.44 7.23 -14.14
CA HIS A 56 20.59 6.55 -15.41
C HIS A 56 19.41 6.82 -16.36
N ASP A 57 18.17 6.70 -15.86
CA ASP A 57 16.96 6.91 -16.66
C ASP A 57 16.81 8.36 -17.13
N PHE A 58 17.20 9.33 -16.30
CA PHE A 58 17.25 10.75 -16.68
C PHE A 58 18.33 11.03 -17.74
N ARG A 59 19.53 10.44 -17.61
CA ARG A 59 20.62 10.62 -18.58
C ARG A 59 20.31 9.99 -19.94
N HIS A 60 19.59 8.88 -19.95
CA HIS A 60 19.18 8.17 -21.16
C HIS A 60 17.68 8.31 -21.43
N PHE A 61 17.18 9.54 -21.23
CA PHE A 61 15.77 9.85 -21.34
C PHE A 61 15.18 9.45 -22.70
N SER A 62 14.01 8.84 -22.65
CA SER A 62 13.20 8.49 -23.81
C SER A 62 11.75 8.43 -23.38
N TRP A 63 10.87 9.00 -24.20
CA TRP A 63 9.41 8.93 -24.01
C TRP A 63 8.89 7.50 -23.84
N LYS A 64 9.54 6.51 -24.47
CA LYS A 64 9.18 5.09 -24.33
C LYS A 64 9.55 4.48 -22.97
N LYS A 65 10.51 5.09 -22.26
CA LYS A 65 11.02 4.64 -20.95
C LYS A 65 10.46 5.47 -19.79
N LEU A 66 9.67 6.50 -20.08
CA LEU A 66 9.09 7.41 -19.10
C LEU A 66 8.32 6.68 -17.97
N PRO A 67 7.53 5.61 -18.22
CA PRO A 67 6.91 4.85 -17.14
C PRO A 67 7.94 4.21 -16.18
N VAL A 68 9.04 3.68 -16.70
CA VAL A 68 10.10 3.06 -15.88
C VAL A 68 10.76 4.11 -14.99
N GLY A 69 11.12 5.26 -15.58
CA GLY A 69 11.75 6.36 -14.85
C GLY A 69 10.85 6.89 -13.72
N PHE A 70 9.55 7.04 -13.96
CA PHE A 70 8.61 7.43 -12.91
C PHE A 70 8.47 6.38 -11.80
N ILE A 71 8.42 5.08 -12.10
CA ILE A 71 8.39 4.06 -11.05
C ILE A 71 9.67 4.12 -10.19
N HIS A 72 10.85 4.21 -10.80
CA HIS A 72 12.11 4.29 -10.04
C HIS A 72 12.18 5.56 -9.19
N LEU A 73 11.77 6.72 -9.73
CA LEU A 73 11.74 7.98 -8.99
C LEU A 73 10.76 7.93 -7.82
N SER A 74 9.55 7.42 -8.06
CA SER A 74 8.52 7.31 -7.02
C SER A 74 8.97 6.38 -5.89
N MET A 75 9.52 5.23 -6.25
CA MET A 75 10.08 4.26 -5.29
C MET A 75 11.25 4.84 -4.52
N PHE A 76 12.13 5.61 -5.17
CA PHE A 76 13.22 6.30 -4.48
C PHE A 76 12.69 7.26 -3.42
N ILE A 77 11.67 8.06 -3.74
CA ILE A 77 11.05 9.01 -2.81
C ILE A 77 10.36 8.27 -1.66
N LEU A 78 9.57 7.21 -1.95
CA LEU A 78 8.87 6.43 -0.91
C LEU A 78 9.84 5.74 0.04
N ILE A 79 10.89 5.10 -0.47
CA ILE A 79 11.88 4.42 0.35
C ILE A 79 12.68 5.43 1.18
N SER A 80 13.03 6.59 0.60
CA SER A 80 13.69 7.67 1.35
C SER A 80 12.78 8.19 2.47
N ALA A 81 11.51 8.43 2.17
CA ALA A 81 10.51 8.84 3.16
C ALA A 81 10.28 7.76 4.23
N SER A 82 10.39 6.47 3.90
CA SER A 82 10.27 5.40 4.89
C SER A 82 11.49 5.32 5.83
N ILE A 83 12.68 5.70 5.38
CA ILE A 83 13.90 5.70 6.20
C ILE A 83 13.99 6.98 7.05
N PHE A 84 13.70 8.14 6.45
CA PHE A 84 13.90 9.45 7.09
C PHE A 84 12.61 10.10 7.60
N GLY A 85 11.44 9.69 7.10
CA GLY A 85 10.16 10.29 7.46
C GLY A 85 9.54 9.72 8.74
N GLY A 86 9.85 8.46 9.09
CA GLY A 86 9.44 7.86 10.37
C GLY A 86 9.97 8.63 11.58
N SER A 87 11.19 9.18 11.49
CA SER A 87 11.80 9.97 12.56
C SER A 87 11.21 11.38 12.75
N GLU A 88 10.46 11.90 11.77
CA GLU A 88 9.81 13.23 11.85
C GLU A 88 8.29 13.18 11.92
N LYS A 89 7.70 11.99 11.77
CA LYS A 89 6.27 11.78 11.97
C LYS A 89 6.00 11.76 13.47
N GLU A 90 5.38 12.83 13.96
CA GLU A 90 4.94 12.92 15.34
C GLU A 90 3.57 12.24 15.42
N LYS A 91 3.49 11.08 16.09
CA LYS A 91 2.26 10.33 16.34
C LYS A 91 2.10 10.16 17.86
N VAL A 92 0.98 10.64 18.39
CA VAL A 92 0.63 10.54 19.80
C VAL A 92 -0.72 9.83 19.91
N GLU A 93 -0.74 8.69 20.58
CA GLU A 93 -1.98 7.98 20.89
C GLU A 93 -2.52 8.49 22.23
N VAL A 94 -3.78 8.93 22.24
CA VAL A 94 -4.44 9.46 23.43
C VAL A 94 -5.76 8.73 23.63
N ASN A 95 -5.88 8.02 24.75
CA ASN A 95 -7.13 7.41 25.17
C ASN A 95 -7.92 8.43 25.99
N LEU A 96 -9.09 8.81 25.49
CA LEU A 96 -9.94 9.83 26.10
C LEU A 96 -11.17 9.19 26.73
N ALA A 97 -11.42 9.55 28.00
CA ALA A 97 -12.68 9.31 28.66
C ALA A 97 -13.59 10.54 28.51
N VAL A 98 -14.90 10.31 28.53
CA VAL A 98 -15.89 11.37 28.36
C VAL A 98 -15.76 12.43 29.46
N ASN A 99 -15.81 13.71 29.07
CA ASN A 99 -15.68 14.90 29.91
C ASN A 99 -14.41 14.93 30.79
N SER A 100 -13.34 14.27 30.33
CA SER A 100 -12.06 14.19 31.04
C SER A 100 -10.96 14.80 30.16
N PRO A 101 -10.62 16.08 30.34
CA PRO A 101 -9.59 16.73 29.54
C PRO A 101 -8.21 16.14 29.84
N VAL A 102 -7.48 15.81 28.78
CA VAL A 102 -6.12 15.28 28.81
C VAL A 102 -5.16 16.28 28.19
N MET A 103 -4.10 16.60 28.93
CA MET A 103 -2.96 17.38 28.45
C MET A 103 -1.76 16.47 28.25
N HIS A 104 -1.42 16.20 27.00
CA HIS A 104 -0.27 15.36 26.67
C HIS A 104 1.00 16.22 26.52
N PRO A 105 2.15 15.84 27.13
CA PRO A 105 3.38 16.67 27.09
C PRO A 105 3.93 16.96 25.69
N GLN A 106 3.58 16.12 24.71
CA GLN A 106 4.03 16.25 23.32
C GLN A 106 3.07 17.07 22.45
N LEU A 107 1.90 17.46 22.97
CA LEU A 107 0.89 18.21 22.23
C LEU A 107 0.84 19.67 22.71
N PRO A 108 0.66 20.64 21.80
CA PRO A 108 0.54 22.06 22.17
C PRO A 108 -0.89 22.44 22.63
N PHE A 109 -1.79 21.48 22.78
CA PHE A 109 -3.21 21.68 23.12
C PHE A 109 -3.75 20.55 24.00
N SER A 110 -4.85 20.82 24.71
CA SER A 110 -5.62 19.80 25.44
C SER A 110 -6.62 19.12 24.53
N LEU A 111 -6.92 17.87 24.83
CA LEU A 111 -7.98 17.10 24.20
C LEU A 111 -8.99 16.65 25.23
N GLU A 112 -10.27 16.87 24.94
CA GLU A 112 -11.37 16.38 25.75
C GLU A 112 -12.39 15.71 24.85
N LEU A 113 -12.83 14.51 25.23
CA LEU A 113 -13.93 13.82 24.55
C LEU A 113 -15.24 14.25 25.19
N GLN A 114 -16.12 14.88 24.43
CA GLN A 114 -17.41 15.34 24.93
C GLN A 114 -18.49 14.25 24.84
N SER A 115 -18.54 13.55 23.71
CA SER A 115 -19.48 12.45 23.47
C SER A 115 -18.96 11.56 22.35
N VAL A 116 -19.45 10.32 22.36
CA VAL A 116 -19.33 9.38 21.25
C VAL A 116 -20.74 9.14 20.72
N GLU A 117 -20.98 9.49 19.47
CA GLU A 117 -22.29 9.39 18.82
C GLU A 117 -22.26 8.23 17.82
N GLU A 118 -23.08 7.20 18.06
CA GLU A 118 -23.37 6.18 17.06
C GLU A 118 -24.41 6.73 16.07
N GLN A 119 -24.02 6.89 14.80
CA GLN A 119 -24.97 7.27 13.75
C GLN A 119 -25.75 6.04 13.27
N ASP A 120 -27.07 6.18 13.19
CA ASP A 120 -27.94 5.19 12.55
C ASP A 120 -27.61 4.99 11.06
N TYR A 121 -27.93 3.81 10.55
CA TYR A 121 -27.75 3.41 9.15
C TYR A 121 -28.30 4.47 8.18
N PRO A 122 -27.59 4.85 7.09
CA PRO A 122 -26.70 4.01 6.29
C PRO A 122 -25.21 4.31 6.43
N ARG A 123 -24.78 5.08 7.44
CA ARG A 123 -23.35 5.36 7.66
C ARG A 123 -22.71 4.51 8.75
N GLY A 124 -23.46 4.01 9.73
CA GLY A 124 -22.98 3.08 10.76
C GLY A 124 -21.65 3.49 11.42
N ALA A 125 -21.33 4.78 11.37
CA ALA A 125 -20.03 5.31 11.73
C ALA A 125 -20.16 5.93 13.12
N VAL A 126 -19.22 5.56 13.97
CA VAL A 126 -19.13 6.13 15.30
C VAL A 126 -18.31 7.41 15.21
N SER A 127 -18.88 8.51 15.68
CA SER A 127 -18.24 9.83 15.67
C SER A 127 -17.85 10.23 17.09
N SER A 128 -16.65 10.74 17.26
CA SER A 128 -16.18 11.36 18.51
C SER A 128 -16.26 12.87 18.39
N VAL A 129 -16.94 13.48 19.36
CA VAL A 129 -17.02 14.92 19.52
C VAL A 129 -15.88 15.35 20.44
N LEU A 130 -14.87 16.00 19.87
CA LEU A 130 -13.67 16.43 20.57
C LEU A 130 -13.69 17.92 20.82
N ILE A 131 -13.34 18.32 22.03
CA ILE A 131 -12.99 19.71 22.35
C ILE A 131 -11.46 19.78 22.38
N VAL A 132 -10.91 20.61 21.51
CA VAL A 132 -9.48 20.91 21.45
C VAL A 132 -9.30 22.32 22.01
N ALA A 133 -8.57 22.46 23.11
CA ALA A 133 -8.32 23.76 23.71
C ALA A 133 -6.84 24.11 23.71
N ASP A 134 -6.54 25.34 23.31
CA ASP A 134 -5.20 25.91 23.27
C ASP A 134 -5.22 27.34 23.83
N GLU A 135 -4.08 28.04 23.77
CA GLU A 135 -3.95 29.43 24.24
C GLU A 135 -4.90 30.42 23.51
N SER A 136 -5.41 30.06 22.32
CA SER A 136 -6.34 30.86 21.52
C SER A 136 -7.82 30.57 21.82
N GLY A 137 -8.10 29.53 22.61
CA GLY A 137 -9.44 29.13 23.05
C GLY A 137 -9.77 27.67 22.76
N SER A 138 -11.02 27.28 23.03
CA SER A 138 -11.53 25.93 22.78
C SER A 138 -12.31 25.87 21.47
N LYS A 139 -12.03 24.87 20.63
CA LYS A 139 -12.81 24.55 19.43
C LYS A 139 -13.32 23.12 19.50
N GLN A 140 -14.56 22.94 19.07
CA GLN A 140 -15.18 21.63 18.94
C GLN A 140 -14.94 21.07 17.54
N PHE A 141 -14.60 19.79 17.47
CA PHE A 141 -14.38 19.05 16.25
C PHE A 141 -15.19 17.76 16.29
N LEU A 142 -15.76 17.39 15.15
CA LEU A 142 -16.32 16.07 14.94
C LEU A 142 -15.29 15.24 14.17
N THR A 143 -14.88 14.11 14.73
CA THR A 143 -14.04 13.14 14.02
C THR A 143 -14.80 11.82 13.90
N GLU A 144 -14.71 11.19 12.74
CA GLU A 144 -15.27 9.87 12.48
C GLU A 144 -14.25 9.09 11.62
N VAL A 145 -14.43 7.77 11.52
CA VAL A 145 -13.59 6.95 10.65
C VAL A 145 -13.62 7.50 9.22
N ASN A 146 -12.46 7.61 8.57
CA ASN A 146 -12.25 8.25 7.26
C ASN A 146 -12.44 9.79 7.19
N HIS A 147 -12.82 10.45 8.29
CA HIS A 147 -12.93 11.91 8.37
C HIS A 147 -12.17 12.46 9.60
N PRO A 148 -10.83 12.55 9.51
CA PRO A 148 -10.02 13.10 10.59
C PRO A 148 -10.23 14.60 10.74
N ALA A 149 -10.23 15.09 11.98
CA ALA A 149 -10.23 16.52 12.25
C ALA A 149 -8.82 17.11 12.06
N TYR A 150 -8.73 18.41 11.77
CA TYR A 150 -7.45 19.10 11.59
C TYR A 150 -7.37 20.36 12.45
N HIS A 151 -6.31 20.46 13.26
CA HIS A 151 -6.05 21.61 14.12
C HIS A 151 -4.55 21.92 14.19
N GLN A 152 -4.16 23.16 13.86
CA GLN A 152 -2.78 23.66 13.98
C GLN A 152 -1.68 22.74 13.39
N GLY A 153 -1.94 22.09 12.26
CA GLY A 153 -0.96 21.18 11.63
C GLY A 153 -1.04 19.72 12.09
N TRP A 154 -1.95 19.41 13.02
CA TRP A 154 -2.20 18.06 13.51
C TRP A 154 -3.52 17.52 12.96
N TYR A 155 -3.50 16.26 12.59
CA TYR A 155 -4.68 15.48 12.25
C TYR A 155 -5.08 14.62 13.44
N LEU A 156 -6.37 14.59 13.76
CA LEU A 156 -6.94 13.80 14.84
C LEU A 156 -7.76 12.68 14.21
N TYR A 157 -7.33 11.45 14.42
CA TYR A 157 -7.95 10.25 13.89
C TYR A 157 -8.61 9.47 15.02
N GLN A 158 -9.90 9.15 14.87
CA GLN A 158 -10.54 8.16 15.72
C GLN A 158 -10.15 6.76 15.27
N ILE A 159 -9.52 5.99 16.16
CA ILE A 159 -9.01 4.65 15.85
C ILE A 159 -9.91 3.55 16.42
N ASN A 160 -10.42 3.76 17.63
CA ASN A 160 -11.30 2.82 18.30
C ASN A 160 -12.31 3.56 19.19
N TYR A 161 -13.31 2.82 19.65
CA TYR A 161 -14.22 3.26 20.69
C TYR A 161 -14.62 2.06 21.54
N ASP A 162 -14.91 2.31 22.81
CA ASP A 162 -15.48 1.32 23.72
C ASP A 162 -16.92 1.73 24.03
N SER A 163 -17.87 0.93 23.56
CA SER A 163 -19.30 1.16 23.77
C SER A 163 -19.74 1.02 25.23
N GLN A 164 -18.97 0.33 26.08
CA GLN A 164 -19.29 0.15 27.50
C GLN A 164 -18.87 1.37 28.32
N THR A 165 -17.69 1.91 28.05
CA THR A 165 -17.13 3.04 28.81
C THR A 165 -17.38 4.40 28.14
N GLY A 166 -17.78 4.41 26.87
CA GLY A 166 -17.90 5.62 26.05
C GLY A 166 -16.55 6.27 25.73
N SER A 167 -15.44 5.58 26.00
CA SER A 167 -14.10 6.08 25.71
C SER A 167 -13.74 5.90 24.24
N SER A 168 -12.80 6.71 23.76
CA SER A 168 -12.28 6.60 22.40
C SER A 168 -10.77 6.86 22.37
N GLY A 169 -10.06 6.01 21.62
CA GLY A 169 -8.67 6.19 21.27
C GLY A 169 -8.52 7.12 20.07
N ILE A 170 -7.80 8.22 20.28
CA ILE A 170 -7.50 9.23 19.27
C ILE A 170 -6.01 9.23 18.95
N ASP A 171 -5.67 8.99 17.68
CA ASP A 171 -4.33 9.18 17.15
C ASP A 171 -4.17 10.62 16.66
N VAL A 172 -3.22 11.34 17.25
CA VAL A 172 -2.90 12.73 16.92
C VAL A 172 -1.60 12.73 16.11
N ILE A 173 -1.70 13.07 14.83
CA ILE A 173 -0.64 12.86 13.85
C ILE A 173 -0.26 14.17 13.17
N LYS A 174 1.03 14.48 13.18
CA LYS A 174 1.64 15.54 12.36
C LYS A 174 2.56 14.91 11.33
N ASP A 175 2.18 15.04 10.07
CA ASP A 175 2.87 14.40 8.95
C ASP A 175 3.53 15.44 8.03
N ARG A 176 4.82 15.69 8.25
CA ARG A 176 5.62 16.63 7.43
C ARG A 176 5.92 16.09 6.03
N PHE A 177 5.83 14.78 5.85
CA PHE A 177 6.14 14.09 4.60
C PHE A 177 4.91 13.82 3.73
N TYR A 178 3.72 14.23 4.18
CA TYR A 178 2.45 14.09 3.46
C TYR A 178 2.56 14.48 1.98
N LEU A 179 3.14 15.64 1.67
CA LEU A 179 3.27 16.12 0.30
C LEU A 179 4.21 15.23 -0.53
N PHE A 180 5.33 14.80 0.03
CA PHE A 180 6.30 13.93 -0.66
C PHE A 180 5.72 12.55 -0.93
N ALA A 181 5.02 11.96 0.05
CA ALA A 181 4.32 10.69 -0.10
C ALA A 181 3.25 10.79 -1.19
N CYS A 182 2.39 11.82 -1.13
CA CYS A 182 1.38 12.07 -2.17
C CYS A 182 2.01 12.23 -3.55
N PHE A 183 3.07 13.04 -3.69
CA PHE A 183 3.77 13.22 -4.96
C PHE A 183 4.31 11.90 -5.52
N ALA A 184 4.94 11.08 -4.68
CA ALA A 184 5.45 9.78 -5.08
C ALA A 184 4.32 8.82 -5.49
N LEU A 185 3.21 8.77 -4.75
CA LEU A 185 2.07 7.92 -5.08
C LEU A 185 1.41 8.34 -6.40
N TRP A 186 1.24 9.64 -6.63
CA TRP A 186 0.68 10.16 -7.89
C TRP A 186 1.58 9.91 -9.08
N THR A 187 2.89 10.13 -8.95
CA THR A 187 3.85 9.84 -10.02
C THR A 187 3.90 8.34 -10.34
N MET A 188 3.79 7.48 -9.34
CA MET A 188 3.71 6.03 -9.53
C MET A 188 2.42 5.59 -10.22
N LEU A 189 1.28 6.19 -9.87
CA LEU A 189 -0.01 5.99 -10.55
C LEU A 189 0.05 6.41 -12.02
N LEU A 190 0.61 7.58 -12.32
CA LEU A 190 0.82 8.07 -13.68
C LEU A 190 1.71 7.12 -14.48
N ALA A 191 2.76 6.59 -13.85
CA ALA A 191 3.64 5.60 -14.45
C ALA A 191 2.89 4.32 -14.82
N ALA A 192 2.08 3.79 -13.89
CA ALA A 192 1.26 2.61 -14.14
C ALA A 192 0.25 2.83 -15.28
N ALA A 193 -0.40 4.00 -15.32
CA ALA A 193 -1.31 4.37 -16.39
C ALA A 193 -0.58 4.46 -17.74
N ALA A 194 0.61 5.06 -17.76
CA ALA A 194 1.43 5.14 -18.96
C ALA A 194 1.91 3.76 -19.43
N PHE A 195 2.26 2.85 -18.52
CA PHE A 195 2.56 1.44 -18.85
C PHE A 195 1.39 0.76 -19.56
N LEU A 196 0.18 0.90 -19.03
CA LEU A 196 -1.04 0.35 -19.64
C LEU A 196 -1.28 0.98 -21.01
N PHE A 197 -1.18 2.30 -21.13
CA PHE A 197 -1.36 3.00 -22.41
C PHE A 197 -0.37 2.50 -23.46
N LEU A 198 0.93 2.45 -23.14
CA LEU A 198 1.96 1.96 -24.06
C LEU A 198 1.76 0.48 -24.42
N SER A 199 1.16 -0.32 -23.53
CA SER A 199 0.83 -1.72 -23.80
C SER A 199 -0.13 -1.87 -25.00
N LEU A 200 -1.02 -0.90 -25.22
CA LEU A 200 -1.98 -0.89 -26.34
C LEU A 200 -1.30 -0.73 -27.71
N PHE A 201 -0.13 -0.08 -27.75
CA PHE A 201 0.64 0.15 -28.98
C PHE A 201 1.65 -0.95 -29.27
N GLN A 202 1.71 -2.00 -28.44
CA GLN A 202 2.56 -3.15 -28.74
C GLN A 202 2.02 -3.95 -29.93
N ASN A 203 2.91 -4.63 -30.65
CA ASN A 203 2.60 -5.32 -31.90
C ASN A 203 1.32 -6.19 -31.78
N LYS A 204 0.34 -5.95 -32.67
CA LYS A 204 -1.00 -6.57 -32.62
C LYS A 204 -0.97 -8.11 -32.57
N THR A 205 0.11 -8.73 -33.05
CA THR A 205 0.31 -10.19 -33.06
C THR A 205 0.75 -10.76 -31.70
N LYS A 206 1.37 -9.93 -30.86
CA LYS A 206 1.83 -10.26 -29.50
C LYS A 206 0.80 -9.88 -28.43
N PHE A 207 -0.12 -8.97 -28.72
CA PHE A 207 -1.15 -8.54 -27.77
C PHE A 207 -2.12 -9.69 -27.42
N PRO A 208 -2.28 -10.07 -26.14
CA PRO A 208 -3.11 -11.19 -25.70
C PRO A 208 -4.60 -10.80 -25.66
N LYS A 209 -5.19 -10.59 -26.84
CA LYS A 209 -6.56 -10.05 -26.99
C LYS A 209 -7.62 -10.81 -26.21
N GLY A 210 -7.62 -12.14 -26.26
CA GLY A 210 -8.66 -12.97 -25.64
C GLY A 210 -8.77 -12.78 -24.13
N PRO A 211 -7.72 -13.08 -23.35
CA PRO A 211 -7.76 -12.85 -21.90
C PRO A 211 -8.03 -11.40 -21.53
N VAL A 212 -7.38 -10.44 -22.21
CA VAL A 212 -7.58 -9.02 -21.94
C VAL A 212 -9.03 -8.60 -22.20
N SER A 213 -9.69 -9.07 -23.28
CA SER A 213 -11.09 -8.73 -23.56
C SER A 213 -12.06 -9.28 -22.53
N ILE A 214 -11.82 -10.49 -22.02
CA ILE A 214 -12.64 -11.09 -20.96
C ILE A 214 -12.48 -10.27 -19.68
N PHE A 215 -11.25 -9.91 -19.33
CA PHE A 215 -11.00 -9.05 -18.17
C PHE A 215 -11.63 -7.68 -18.30
N SER A 216 -11.46 -7.01 -19.45
CA SER A 216 -12.10 -5.72 -19.70
C SER A 216 -13.62 -5.81 -19.58
N ALA A 217 -14.25 -6.89 -20.05
CA ALA A 217 -15.69 -7.08 -19.93
C ALA A 217 -16.14 -7.24 -18.47
N ILE A 218 -15.45 -8.08 -17.68
CA ILE A 218 -15.74 -8.24 -16.24
C ILE A 218 -15.56 -6.91 -15.51
N TYR A 219 -14.51 -6.16 -15.85
CA TYR A 219 -14.19 -4.88 -15.23
C TYR A 219 -15.22 -3.80 -15.56
N ILE A 220 -15.63 -3.70 -16.83
CA ILE A 220 -16.70 -2.80 -17.26
C ILE A 220 -18.00 -3.17 -16.55
N ALA A 221 -18.33 -4.46 -16.45
CA ALA A 221 -19.51 -4.91 -15.72
C ALA A 221 -19.46 -4.48 -14.24
N PHE A 222 -18.30 -4.64 -13.58
CA PHE A 222 -18.12 -4.21 -12.19
C PHE A 222 -18.31 -2.69 -12.04
N ILE A 223 -17.69 -1.88 -12.91
CA ILE A 223 -17.86 -0.42 -12.92
C ILE A 223 -19.33 -0.05 -13.15
N CYS A 224 -19.98 -0.65 -14.15
CA CYS A 224 -21.38 -0.39 -14.44
C CYS A 224 -22.28 -0.72 -13.24
N VAL A 225 -22.06 -1.84 -12.56
CA VAL A 225 -22.80 -2.18 -11.33
C VAL A 225 -22.56 -1.12 -10.25
N ASN A 226 -21.31 -0.66 -10.07
CA ASN A 226 -20.98 0.36 -9.08
C ASN A 226 -21.63 1.72 -9.38
N PHE A 227 -21.77 2.10 -10.65
CA PHE A 227 -22.46 3.33 -11.05
C PHE A 227 -24.00 3.22 -11.00
N ILE A 228 -24.56 2.07 -11.41
CA ILE A 228 -26.02 1.85 -11.48
C ILE A 228 -26.59 1.60 -10.09
N ALA A 229 -25.87 0.84 -9.27
CA ALA A 229 -26.26 0.45 -7.93
C ALA A 229 -25.09 0.71 -6.95
N PRO A 230 -24.78 1.99 -6.66
CA PRO A 230 -23.66 2.36 -5.79
C PRO A 230 -23.77 1.74 -4.40
N ASN A 231 -24.97 1.47 -3.93
CA ASN A 231 -25.20 0.85 -2.63
C ASN A 231 -25.02 -0.68 -2.66
N PHE A 232 -25.00 -1.33 -3.83
CA PHE A 232 -24.98 -2.80 -3.94
C PHE A 232 -23.77 -3.44 -3.26
N PHE A 233 -22.60 -2.79 -3.32
CA PHE A 233 -21.39 -3.24 -2.62
C PHE A 233 -21.12 -2.51 -1.30
N ASN A 234 -21.88 -1.45 -1.00
CA ASN A 234 -21.71 -0.61 0.19
C ASN A 234 -22.70 -0.92 1.31
N ALA A 235 -23.78 -1.64 1.01
CA ALA A 235 -24.96 -1.73 1.88
C ALA A 235 -24.78 -2.55 3.16
N ASP A 236 -23.61 -3.14 3.44
CA ASP A 236 -23.31 -3.94 4.66
C ASP A 236 -21.84 -3.81 5.11
N ARG A 237 -21.14 -2.72 4.74
CA ARG A 237 -19.70 -2.58 5.01
C ARG A 237 -19.43 -1.77 6.29
N VAL A 238 -18.42 -2.18 7.06
CA VAL A 238 -17.93 -1.40 8.21
C VAL A 238 -17.39 -0.04 7.74
N ALA A 239 -17.53 1.00 8.58
CA ALA A 239 -17.25 2.41 8.25
C ALA A 239 -15.88 2.64 7.58
N VAL A 240 -14.84 1.89 7.98
CA VAL A 240 -13.48 1.98 7.41
C VAL A 240 -13.42 1.71 5.90
N LEU A 241 -14.38 0.95 5.36
CA LEU A 241 -14.45 0.61 3.93
C LEU A 241 -15.14 1.69 3.08
N HIS A 242 -15.74 2.69 3.72
CA HIS A 242 -16.39 3.83 3.03
C HIS A 242 -15.34 4.88 2.66
N SER A 243 -14.55 4.60 1.62
CA SER A 243 -13.53 5.50 1.12
C SER A 243 -13.49 5.53 -0.42
N PRO A 244 -13.24 6.69 -1.06
CA PRO A 244 -13.08 6.78 -2.51
C PRO A 244 -11.90 5.94 -3.03
N TRP A 245 -10.96 5.58 -2.16
CA TRP A 245 -9.77 4.82 -2.52
C TRP A 245 -9.95 3.30 -2.37
N PHE A 246 -10.84 2.85 -1.48
CA PHE A 246 -11.00 1.44 -1.13
C PHE A 246 -11.51 0.58 -2.30
N THR A 247 -12.60 1.01 -2.96
CA THR A 247 -13.18 0.21 -4.06
C THR A 247 -12.24 0.16 -5.28
N PRO A 248 -11.68 1.28 -5.78
CA PRO A 248 -10.68 1.24 -6.84
C PRO A 248 -9.44 0.41 -6.51
N HIS A 249 -8.99 0.43 -5.25
CA HIS A 249 -7.89 -0.39 -4.76
C HIS A 249 -8.14 -1.90 -4.97
N ILE A 250 -9.27 -2.42 -4.47
CA ILE A 250 -9.62 -3.84 -4.63
C ILE A 250 -9.70 -4.21 -6.09
N VAL A 251 -10.38 -3.37 -6.86
CA VAL A 251 -10.63 -3.58 -8.29
C VAL A 251 -9.31 -3.64 -9.08
N ALA A 252 -8.35 -2.79 -8.75
CA ALA A 252 -7.01 -2.84 -9.32
C ALA A 252 -6.29 -4.15 -8.95
N TYR A 253 -6.36 -4.63 -7.71
CA TYR A 253 -5.74 -5.90 -7.33
C TYR A 253 -6.41 -7.11 -7.99
N MET A 254 -7.74 -7.14 -8.11
CA MET A 254 -8.45 -8.21 -8.82
C MET A 254 -7.99 -8.29 -10.29
N ALA A 255 -7.87 -7.14 -10.96
CA ALA A 255 -7.33 -7.07 -12.31
C ALA A 255 -5.86 -7.56 -12.36
N ALA A 256 -5.03 -7.12 -11.42
CA ALA A 256 -3.63 -7.52 -11.33
C ALA A 256 -3.49 -9.04 -11.18
N TYR A 257 -4.14 -9.62 -10.17
CA TYR A 257 -4.00 -11.04 -9.82
C TYR A 257 -4.46 -11.93 -10.96
N SER A 258 -5.54 -11.53 -11.62
CA SER A 258 -6.08 -12.31 -12.72
C SER A 258 -5.19 -12.27 -13.96
N LEU A 259 -4.64 -11.10 -14.32
CA LEU A 259 -3.68 -10.99 -15.42
C LEU A 259 -2.39 -11.77 -15.14
N LEU A 260 -1.89 -11.74 -13.90
CA LEU A 260 -0.71 -12.47 -13.48
C LEU A 260 -0.95 -13.99 -13.43
N GLY A 261 -2.12 -14.42 -13.00
CA GLY A 261 -2.55 -15.82 -13.05
C GLY A 261 -2.66 -16.32 -14.49
N VAL A 262 -3.27 -15.54 -15.39
CA VAL A 262 -3.29 -15.89 -16.82
C VAL A 262 -1.89 -15.88 -17.40
N ALA A 263 -1.00 -14.97 -16.99
CA ALA A 263 0.39 -14.97 -17.44
C ALA A 263 1.10 -16.27 -17.06
N LEU A 264 0.90 -16.77 -15.83
CA LEU A 264 1.45 -18.04 -15.38
C LEU A 264 0.86 -19.23 -16.15
N ILE A 265 -0.47 -19.28 -16.32
CA ILE A 265 -1.14 -20.32 -17.11
C ILE A 265 -0.59 -20.32 -18.54
N CYS A 266 -0.56 -19.15 -19.18
CA CYS A 266 0.03 -18.99 -20.50
C CYS A 266 1.50 -19.46 -20.52
N ALA A 267 2.28 -19.14 -19.49
CA ALA A 267 3.66 -19.57 -19.39
C ALA A 267 3.85 -21.09 -19.28
N ILE A 268 2.89 -21.80 -18.67
CA ILE A 268 2.88 -23.27 -18.58
C ILE A 268 2.47 -23.91 -19.91
N PHE A 269 1.44 -23.36 -20.57
CA PHE A 269 0.84 -23.97 -21.77
C PHE A 269 1.44 -23.49 -23.10
N LEU A 270 2.13 -22.34 -23.13
CA LEU A 270 2.77 -21.82 -24.33
C LEU A 270 4.19 -22.36 -24.47
N LYS A 271 4.53 -22.90 -25.64
CA LYS A 271 5.91 -23.20 -26.05
C LYS A 271 6.74 -21.91 -26.06
N ASP A 272 8.06 -22.02 -25.81
CA ASP A 272 9.03 -20.93 -25.64
C ASP A 272 8.86 -19.74 -26.61
N ASN A 273 8.46 -20.00 -27.86
CA ASN A 273 8.25 -19.00 -28.93
C ASN A 273 7.10 -18.00 -28.71
N LYS A 274 6.38 -18.05 -27.58
CA LYS A 274 5.27 -17.12 -27.27
C LYS A 274 5.38 -16.46 -25.89
N ILE A 275 6.53 -16.56 -25.22
CA ILE A 275 6.74 -15.99 -23.88
C ILE A 275 6.57 -14.47 -23.83
N GLU A 276 6.72 -13.76 -24.95
CA GLU A 276 6.51 -12.31 -25.01
C GLU A 276 5.06 -11.92 -24.72
N ARG A 277 4.10 -12.82 -24.94
CA ARG A 277 2.71 -12.60 -24.54
C ARG A 277 2.57 -12.62 -23.02
N CYS A 278 3.29 -13.54 -22.36
CA CYS A 278 3.37 -13.58 -20.90
C CYS A 278 4.05 -12.32 -20.36
N ASP A 279 5.14 -11.87 -20.99
CA ASP A 279 5.82 -10.63 -20.61
C ASP A 279 4.88 -9.42 -20.63
N LEU A 280 3.98 -9.35 -21.62
CA LEU A 280 2.99 -8.29 -21.73
C LEU A 280 1.92 -8.39 -20.63
N LEU A 281 1.39 -9.58 -20.37
CA LEU A 281 0.44 -9.81 -19.27
C LEU A 281 1.07 -9.48 -17.91
N VAL A 282 2.33 -9.85 -17.67
CA VAL A 282 3.05 -9.51 -16.44
C VAL A 282 3.23 -8.01 -16.30
N LYS A 283 3.59 -7.28 -17.36
CA LYS A 283 3.70 -5.82 -17.31
C LYS A 283 2.37 -5.14 -17.03
N MET A 284 1.27 -5.62 -17.63
CA MET A 284 -0.08 -5.10 -17.37
C MET A 284 -0.52 -5.41 -15.93
N GLY A 285 -0.31 -6.65 -15.48
CA GLY A 285 -0.61 -7.06 -14.11
C GLY A 285 0.21 -6.29 -13.08
N TYR A 286 1.48 -6.03 -13.36
CA TYR A 286 2.35 -5.20 -12.53
C TYR A 286 1.87 -3.75 -12.45
N ALA A 287 1.39 -3.17 -13.57
CA ALA A 287 0.80 -1.84 -13.56
C ALA A 287 -0.46 -1.77 -12.67
N PHE A 288 -1.37 -2.73 -12.80
CA PHE A 288 -2.55 -2.81 -11.92
C PHE A 288 -2.17 -3.08 -10.45
N MET A 289 -1.17 -3.93 -10.20
CA MET A 289 -0.64 -4.17 -8.85
C MET A 289 -0.11 -2.87 -8.23
N THR A 290 0.65 -2.11 -9.02
CA THR A 290 1.20 -0.81 -8.62
C THR A 290 0.08 0.18 -8.29
N MET A 291 -0.98 0.24 -9.11
CA MET A 291 -2.16 1.06 -8.82
C MET A 291 -2.86 0.62 -7.53
N GLY A 292 -3.03 -0.70 -7.34
CA GLY A 292 -3.58 -1.28 -6.12
C GLY A 292 -2.80 -0.83 -4.89
N ILE A 293 -1.48 -1.02 -4.87
CA ILE A 293 -0.61 -0.58 -3.77
C ILE A 293 -0.77 0.92 -3.50
N CYS A 294 -0.74 1.77 -4.54
CA CYS A 294 -0.89 3.22 -4.37
C CYS A 294 -2.25 3.61 -3.77
N MET A 295 -3.35 3.09 -4.31
CA MET A 295 -4.70 3.38 -3.83
C MET A 295 -4.90 2.82 -2.42
N GLY A 296 -4.26 1.69 -2.09
CA GLY A 296 -4.27 1.10 -0.75
C GLY A 296 -3.58 1.99 0.26
N ALA A 297 -2.40 2.53 -0.08
CA ALA A 297 -1.69 3.47 0.78
C ALA A 297 -2.49 4.78 1.01
N LEU A 298 -3.17 5.28 -0.03
CA LEU A 298 -4.05 6.45 0.10
C LEU A 298 -5.27 6.15 0.98
N TRP A 299 -5.86 4.96 0.83
CA TRP A 299 -6.95 4.50 1.70
C TRP A 299 -6.50 4.38 3.16
N ALA A 300 -5.38 3.71 3.42
CA ALA A 300 -4.81 3.54 4.77
C ALA A 300 -4.56 4.90 5.45
N LYS A 301 -4.04 5.89 4.71
CA LYS A 301 -3.82 7.24 5.24
C LYS A 301 -5.11 7.92 5.68
N VAL A 302 -6.21 7.69 4.96
CA VAL A 302 -7.53 8.25 5.29
C VAL A 302 -8.15 7.51 6.47
N ALA A 303 -7.97 6.19 6.54
CA ALA A 303 -8.57 5.33 7.56
C ALA A 303 -7.92 5.50 8.94
N TRP A 304 -6.59 5.44 9.04
CA TRP A 304 -5.86 5.42 10.31
C TRP A 304 -4.56 6.25 10.30
N GLY A 305 -4.41 7.16 9.34
CA GLY A 305 -3.37 8.20 9.38
C GLY A 305 -1.96 7.76 8.98
N ASP A 306 -1.77 6.49 8.59
CA ASP A 306 -0.53 5.90 8.10
C ASP A 306 -0.68 5.45 6.63
N TYR A 307 0.28 5.79 5.77
CA TYR A 307 0.30 5.30 4.38
C TYR A 307 0.74 3.84 4.27
N TRP A 308 1.63 3.44 5.18
CA TRP A 308 2.30 2.14 5.21
C TRP A 308 2.90 1.96 6.60
N SER A 309 2.59 0.86 7.24
CA SER A 309 2.98 0.47 8.59
C SER A 309 4.02 -0.66 8.62
N TRP A 310 4.40 -1.22 7.46
CA TRP A 310 5.24 -2.43 7.37
C TRP A 310 4.64 -3.61 8.11
N ASP A 311 3.31 -3.66 8.23
CA ASP A 311 2.64 -4.83 8.75
C ASP A 311 2.93 -6.06 7.88
N PRO A 312 2.65 -7.28 8.36
CA PRO A 312 2.92 -8.49 7.61
C PRO A 312 2.29 -8.45 6.20
N LYS A 313 1.02 -8.03 6.07
CA LYS A 313 0.34 -8.02 4.76
C LYS A 313 1.00 -7.06 3.76
N GLU A 314 1.30 -5.85 4.21
CA GLU A 314 2.05 -4.85 3.45
C GLU A 314 3.44 -5.36 3.06
N THR A 315 4.18 -5.97 3.99
CA THR A 315 5.50 -6.55 3.73
C THR A 315 5.46 -7.61 2.62
N TRP A 316 4.46 -8.50 2.65
CA TRP A 316 4.26 -9.51 1.60
C TRP A 316 3.79 -8.91 0.27
N ALA A 317 3.02 -7.82 0.29
CA ALA A 317 2.64 -7.08 -0.91
C ALA A 317 3.89 -6.45 -1.57
N PHE A 318 4.78 -5.85 -0.78
CA PHE A 318 6.04 -5.30 -1.27
C PHE A 318 6.97 -6.38 -1.81
N ALA A 319 7.11 -7.52 -1.12
CA ALA A 319 7.88 -8.67 -1.60
C ALA A 319 7.36 -9.19 -2.94
N THR A 320 6.03 -9.29 -3.08
CA THR A 320 5.37 -9.70 -4.32
C THR A 320 5.68 -8.72 -5.45
N MET A 321 5.60 -7.41 -5.20
CA MET A 321 5.96 -6.39 -6.17
C MET A 321 7.44 -6.51 -6.60
N LEU A 322 8.37 -6.68 -5.65
CA LEU A 322 9.79 -6.88 -5.95
C LEU A 322 10.05 -8.13 -6.79
N ALA A 323 9.34 -9.24 -6.54
CA ALA A 323 9.48 -10.47 -7.30
C ALA A 323 9.04 -10.32 -8.76
N PHE A 324 7.91 -9.65 -9.01
CA PHE A 324 7.49 -9.33 -10.39
C PHE A 324 8.39 -8.29 -11.05
N ALA A 325 8.90 -7.32 -10.30
CA ALA A 325 9.91 -6.38 -10.81
C ALA A 325 11.19 -7.14 -11.22
N LEU A 326 11.63 -8.12 -10.45
CA LEU A 326 12.79 -8.96 -10.76
C LEU A 326 12.56 -9.77 -12.05
N TYR A 327 11.36 -10.34 -12.24
CA TYR A 327 10.98 -10.97 -13.50
C TYR A 327 11.10 -10.00 -14.68
N ILE A 328 10.51 -8.79 -14.58
CA ILE A 328 10.52 -7.78 -15.64
C ILE A 328 11.96 -7.37 -15.99
N HIS A 329 12.80 -7.14 -14.98
CA HIS A 329 14.21 -6.81 -15.17
C HIS A 329 14.97 -7.97 -15.83
N LEU A 330 14.75 -9.22 -15.40
CA LEU A 330 15.39 -10.39 -16.01
C LEU A 330 15.05 -10.48 -17.50
N ARG A 331 13.76 -10.35 -17.84
CA ARG A 331 13.27 -10.41 -19.23
C ARG A 331 13.78 -9.26 -20.08
N HIS A 332 14.04 -8.09 -19.49
CA HIS A 332 14.60 -6.94 -20.18
C HIS A 332 16.09 -7.11 -20.50
N TYR A 333 16.90 -7.48 -19.50
CA TYR A 333 18.37 -7.55 -19.65
C TYR A 333 18.85 -8.89 -20.20
N TYR A 334 18.12 -9.98 -19.94
CA TYR A 334 18.49 -11.34 -20.35
C TYR A 334 17.32 -12.05 -21.03
N PRO A 335 16.88 -11.58 -22.21
CA PRO A 335 15.69 -12.09 -22.90
C PRO A 335 15.79 -13.57 -23.32
N HIS A 336 16.98 -14.18 -23.29
CA HIS A 336 17.19 -15.59 -23.62
C HIS A 336 17.02 -16.53 -22.41
N LYS A 337 17.00 -16.01 -21.17
CA LYS A 337 16.92 -16.82 -19.94
C LYS A 337 15.48 -17.23 -19.62
N HIS A 338 14.82 -17.90 -20.56
CA HIS A 338 13.40 -18.28 -20.46
C HIS A 338 13.11 -19.15 -19.24
N LYS A 339 13.89 -20.23 -19.03
CA LYS A 339 13.71 -21.14 -17.88
C LYS A 339 13.73 -20.42 -16.53
N LEU A 340 14.73 -19.55 -16.33
CA LEU A 340 14.84 -18.77 -15.10
C LEU A 340 13.66 -17.80 -14.95
N ALA A 341 13.21 -17.17 -16.04
CA ALA A 341 12.05 -16.29 -15.99
C ALA A 341 10.76 -17.04 -15.62
N LEU A 342 10.56 -18.25 -16.14
CA LEU A 342 9.41 -19.09 -15.78
C LEU A 342 9.41 -19.47 -14.29
N VAL A 343 10.58 -19.85 -13.76
CA VAL A 343 10.73 -20.13 -12.32
C VAL A 343 10.43 -18.88 -11.49
N LEU A 344 10.98 -17.72 -11.86
CA LEU A 344 10.70 -16.46 -11.16
C LEU A 344 9.22 -16.08 -11.22
N LEU A 345 8.55 -16.30 -12.35
CA LEU A 345 7.13 -16.03 -12.50
C LEU A 345 6.29 -16.92 -11.58
N ALA A 346 6.61 -18.22 -11.50
CA ALA A 346 5.95 -19.15 -10.60
C ALA A 346 6.18 -18.76 -9.13
N VAL A 347 7.42 -18.44 -8.74
CA VAL A 347 7.75 -17.97 -7.39
C VAL A 347 7.00 -16.69 -7.05
N ALA A 348 7.00 -15.69 -7.94
CA ALA A 348 6.29 -14.43 -7.73
C ALA A 348 4.78 -14.65 -7.55
N PHE A 349 4.20 -15.59 -8.28
CA PHE A 349 2.78 -15.94 -8.13
C PHE A 349 2.48 -16.69 -6.82
N ILE A 350 3.42 -17.52 -6.33
CA ILE A 350 3.30 -18.13 -5.00
C ILE A 350 3.33 -17.04 -3.92
N LEU A 351 4.25 -16.08 -4.00
CA LEU A 351 4.32 -14.95 -3.07
C LEU A 351 3.03 -14.12 -3.06
N LEU A 352 2.44 -13.90 -4.24
CA LEU A 352 1.13 -13.24 -4.37
C LEU A 352 0.03 -13.99 -3.60
N ASN A 353 -0.04 -15.32 -3.71
CA ASN A 353 -1.03 -16.13 -2.99
C ASN A 353 -0.79 -16.10 -1.48
N ILE A 354 0.48 -16.11 -1.04
CA ILE A 354 0.81 -15.92 0.37
C ILE A 354 0.32 -14.55 0.85
N CYS A 355 0.59 -13.48 0.11
CA CYS A 355 0.11 -12.14 0.46
C CYS A 355 -1.42 -12.05 0.53
N TRP A 356 -2.14 -12.71 -0.38
CA TRP A 356 -3.58 -12.57 -0.48
C TRP A 356 -4.34 -13.32 0.62
N TRP A 357 -4.07 -14.62 0.78
CA TRP A 357 -4.79 -15.47 1.72
C TRP A 357 -3.87 -16.28 2.64
N GLY A 358 -2.63 -16.56 2.22
CA GLY A 358 -1.68 -17.31 3.04
C GLY A 358 -1.26 -16.57 4.31
N ILE A 359 -1.28 -15.24 4.31
CA ILE A 359 -0.90 -14.39 5.43
C ILE A 359 -1.74 -14.68 6.67
N ASN A 360 -3.01 -15.06 6.48
CA ASN A 360 -3.93 -15.42 7.57
C ASN A 360 -3.45 -16.64 8.38
N TYR A 361 -2.52 -17.43 7.84
CA TYR A 361 -1.99 -18.64 8.48
C TYR A 361 -0.56 -18.47 8.99
N LEU A 362 0.08 -17.32 8.74
CA LEU A 362 1.45 -17.08 9.16
C LEU A 362 1.50 -16.64 10.63
N PRO A 363 2.38 -17.22 11.45
CA PRO A 363 2.58 -16.76 12.83
C PRO A 363 2.88 -15.27 12.90
N SER A 364 3.63 -14.74 11.92
CA SER A 364 4.00 -13.33 11.86
C SER A 364 2.82 -12.37 11.76
N ALA A 365 1.67 -12.83 11.26
CA ALA A 365 0.48 -12.01 11.11
C ALA A 365 -0.48 -12.09 12.31
N GLN A 366 -0.48 -13.22 13.02
CA GLN A 366 -1.40 -13.49 14.13
C GLN A 366 -1.17 -12.50 15.29
N GLY A 367 -2.17 -11.67 15.59
CA GLY A 367 -2.11 -10.66 16.66
C GLY A 367 -1.29 -9.40 16.35
N ALA A 368 -0.66 -9.31 15.17
CA ALA A 368 0.19 -8.17 14.78
C ALA A 368 -0.29 -7.43 13.52
N SER A 369 -1.01 -8.11 12.61
CA SER A 369 -1.49 -7.53 11.36
C SER A 369 -2.82 -6.80 11.55
N ILE A 370 -2.86 -5.49 11.29
CA ILE A 370 -4.09 -4.66 11.29
C ILE A 370 -5.11 -5.10 10.23
N HIS A 371 -4.65 -5.88 9.24
CA HIS A 371 -5.48 -6.38 8.15
C HIS A 371 -6.11 -7.76 8.39
N LEU A 372 -5.92 -8.33 9.58
CA LEU A 372 -6.64 -9.53 10.01
C LEU A 372 -7.80 -9.09 10.91
N TYR A 373 -9.02 -9.41 10.50
CA TYR A 373 -10.26 -9.14 11.22
C TYR A 373 -11.03 -10.43 11.43
#